data_AF-A0A8C4TGD6-F1
#
_entry.id   AF-A0A8C4TGD6-F1
#
_cell.length_a   1.000
_cell.length_b   1.000
_cell.length_c   1.000
_cell.angle_alpha   90.00
_cell.angle_beta   90.00
_cell.angle_gamma   90.00
#
_symmetry.space_group_name_H-M   'P 1'
#
loop_
_entity.id
_entity.type
_entity.pdbx_description
1 polymer ?
#
loop_
_entity_poly.entity_id
_entity_poly.type
_entity_poly.pdbx_seq_one_letter_code
_entity_poly.pdbx_strand_id
1 'polypeptide(L)'
;MLMNRKEFTDMVLFEQLQVNPEDIFCSQLNSLFKFVDVTFATGEIFRSIWVKIRAQQDTYPLAYFELQCLWRKETKVVTVHVFNPFVEEEDIVTFLSYYCESVSSLRWIRDCYGIWTGKRQFKVTLKEDRNSADGLRHPPAYFSLGPNKGYLFYNGQLKHCNRCGQEGHLATFCSLVRCRNCDNLGHTAKTCPNDKRCDLCKEHGHVFQTCPHRYRPVHLDNLPLDNIEAEDPPSSLPPPVPKPPIKVLSSKLQPLWFSDHTMLTCTILLDLPSFGKGFWKFNVSLLEDANFCTQLKDLLLYWTEARLPDTPIFLW
;
A
#
# COMPACT_ATOMS: atom_id res chain seq x y z
N MET A 1 -6.21 -7.54 46.30
CA MET A 1 -6.27 -6.25 47.02
C MET A 1 -6.48 -5.19 45.96
N LEU A 2 -7.53 -4.38 46.03
CA LEU A 2 -7.78 -3.33 45.03
C LEU A 2 -6.82 -2.18 45.30
N MET A 3 -5.80 -2.08 44.45
CA MET A 3 -4.79 -1.02 44.51
C MET A 3 -5.50 0.32 44.33
N ASN A 4 -5.28 1.26 45.25
CA ASN A 4 -5.90 2.58 45.14
C ASN A 4 -5.17 3.42 44.06
N ARG A 5 -5.78 4.54 43.63
CA ARG A 5 -5.24 5.39 42.55
C ARG A 5 -3.79 5.85 42.85
N LYS A 6 -3.51 6.18 44.10
CA LYS A 6 -2.18 6.66 44.52
C LYS A 6 -1.17 5.53 44.43
N GLU A 7 -1.47 4.36 45.00
CA GLU A 7 -0.62 3.17 44.93
C GLU A 7 -0.33 2.79 43.48
N PHE A 8 -1.34 2.75 42.61
CA PHE A 8 -1.16 2.50 41.18
C PHE A 8 -0.22 3.51 40.53
N THR A 9 -0.43 4.80 40.80
CA THR A 9 0.39 5.87 40.20
C THR A 9 1.84 5.76 40.65
N ASP A 10 2.08 5.57 41.95
CA ASP A 10 3.44 5.51 42.50
C ASP A 10 4.18 4.25 42.03
N MET A 11 3.58 3.07 42.22
CA MET A 11 4.27 1.81 41.95
C MET A 11 4.34 1.48 40.45
N VAL A 12 3.25 1.70 39.70
CA VAL A 12 3.19 1.32 38.28
C VAL A 12 3.77 2.42 37.40
N LEU A 13 3.24 3.65 37.51
CA LEU A 13 3.61 4.73 36.58
C LEU A 13 5.00 5.31 36.90
N PHE A 14 5.28 5.61 38.17
CA PHE A 14 6.53 6.30 38.54
C PHE A 14 7.69 5.34 38.79
N GLU A 15 7.51 4.31 39.61
CA GLU A 15 8.60 3.38 39.95
C GLU A 15 8.92 2.41 38.80
N GLN A 16 7.92 1.67 38.32
CA GLN A 16 8.14 0.61 37.33
C GLN A 16 8.33 1.16 35.91
N LEU A 17 7.45 2.06 35.45
CA LEU A 17 7.47 2.59 34.08
C LEU A 17 8.32 3.85 33.91
N GLN A 18 8.73 4.49 35.01
CA GLN A 18 9.52 5.73 35.02
C GLN A 18 8.89 6.82 34.14
N VAL A 19 7.58 7.02 34.31
CA VAL A 19 6.81 8.06 33.63
C VAL A 19 6.95 9.37 34.41
N ASN A 20 7.21 10.48 33.75
CA ASN A 20 7.22 11.77 34.44
C ASN A 20 5.79 12.25 34.70
N PRO A 21 5.53 12.94 35.82
CA PRO A 21 4.19 13.48 36.09
C PRO A 21 3.66 14.40 34.98
N GLU A 22 4.54 15.16 34.32
CA GLU A 22 4.20 16.08 33.22
C GLU A 22 3.70 15.37 31.96
N ASP A 23 4.09 14.10 31.79
CA ASP A 23 3.73 13.27 30.65
C ASP A 23 2.29 12.71 30.79
N ILE A 24 1.71 12.78 31.99
CA ILE A 24 0.39 12.25 32.32
C ILE A 24 -0.63 13.40 32.25
N PHE A 25 -1.55 13.31 31.29
CA PHE A 25 -2.65 14.27 31.17
C PHE A 25 -3.76 13.98 32.19
N CYS A 26 -4.10 12.71 32.40
CA CYS A 26 -5.16 12.32 33.32
C CYS A 26 -4.95 10.89 33.83
N SER A 27 -5.34 10.60 35.06
CA SER A 27 -5.41 9.24 35.62
C SER A 27 -6.68 9.11 36.45
N GLN A 28 -7.59 8.24 36.02
CA GLN A 28 -8.93 8.06 36.58
C GLN A 28 -9.10 6.63 37.09
N LEU A 29 -9.42 6.48 38.37
CA LEU A 29 -9.76 5.18 38.96
C LEU A 29 -11.28 4.99 38.91
N ASN A 30 -11.73 3.92 38.26
CA ASN A 30 -13.11 3.49 38.33
C ASN A 30 -13.24 2.35 39.34
N SER A 31 -13.56 2.68 40.59
CA SER A 31 -13.65 1.70 41.67
C SER A 31 -14.77 0.67 41.49
N LEU A 32 -15.84 1.03 40.76
CA LEU A 32 -17.00 0.15 40.54
C LEU A 32 -16.68 -0.96 39.53
N PHE A 33 -15.98 -0.60 38.45
CA PHE A 33 -15.58 -1.52 37.38
C PHE A 33 -14.12 -2.02 37.51
N LYS A 34 -13.41 -1.61 38.57
CA LYS A 34 -12.06 -2.07 38.94
C LYS A 34 -11.00 -1.87 37.86
N PHE A 35 -11.04 -0.75 37.13
CA PHE A 35 -10.01 -0.37 36.17
C PHE A 35 -9.46 1.03 36.44
N VAL A 36 -8.26 1.30 35.91
CA VAL A 36 -7.62 2.62 35.93
C VAL A 36 -7.38 3.05 34.49
N ASP A 37 -7.93 4.21 34.12
CA ASP A 37 -7.66 4.84 32.83
C ASP A 37 -6.55 5.87 32.98
N VAL A 38 -5.49 5.71 32.18
CA VAL A 38 -4.37 6.66 32.12
C VAL A 38 -4.32 7.30 30.74
N THR A 39 -4.45 8.62 30.69
CA THR A 39 -4.31 9.43 29.48
C THR A 39 -2.99 10.18 29.54
N PHE A 40 -2.20 10.09 28.48
CA PHE A 40 -0.92 10.79 28.35
C PHE A 40 -1.06 12.08 27.53
N ALA A 41 -0.14 13.02 27.73
CA ALA A 41 -0.18 14.33 27.10
C ALA A 41 -0.11 14.28 25.57
N THR A 42 0.65 13.33 25.01
CA THR A 42 0.76 13.15 23.55
C THR A 42 0.79 11.67 23.15
N GLY A 43 0.48 11.39 21.88
CA GLY A 43 0.57 10.04 21.33
C GLY A 43 2.01 9.51 21.17
N GLU A 44 3.03 10.38 21.13
CA GLU A 44 4.43 9.97 21.07
C GLU A 44 4.92 9.48 22.44
N ILE A 45 4.58 10.22 23.50
CA ILE A 45 4.82 9.83 24.90
C ILE A 45 4.15 8.49 25.18
N PHE A 46 2.87 8.34 24.82
CA PHE A 46 2.17 7.06 24.97
C PHE A 46 2.89 5.92 24.27
N ARG A 47 3.33 6.08 23.02
CA ARG A 47 4.07 5.02 22.29
C ARG A 47 5.34 4.61 23.00
N SER A 48 6.13 5.57 23.48
CA SER A 48 7.36 5.31 24.24
C SER A 48 7.07 4.51 25.51
N ILE A 49 6.03 4.90 26.26
CA ILE A 49 5.63 4.23 27.49
C ILE A 49 5.01 2.86 27.21
N TRP A 50 4.24 2.72 26.12
CA TRP A 50 3.61 1.46 25.72
C TRP A 50 4.63 0.36 25.42
N VAL A 51 5.75 0.72 24.78
CA VAL A 51 6.88 -0.21 24.58
C VAL A 51 7.43 -0.69 25.93
N LYS A 52 7.57 0.21 26.92
CA LYS A 52 8.01 -0.15 28.28
C LYS A 52 7.00 -1.05 28.99
N ILE A 53 5.70 -0.74 28.90
CA ILE A 53 4.60 -1.53 29.45
C ILE A 53 4.68 -2.97 28.91
N ARG A 54 4.85 -3.14 27.60
CA ARG A 54 4.97 -4.47 26.99
C ARG A 54 6.21 -5.23 27.44
N ALA A 55 7.34 -4.56 27.52
CA ALA A 55 8.58 -5.18 27.99
C ALA A 55 8.49 -5.67 29.44
N GLN A 56 7.58 -5.11 30.24
CA GLN A 56 7.40 -5.38 31.66
C GLN A 56 6.01 -5.94 32.00
N GLN A 57 5.25 -6.42 31.00
CA GLN A 57 3.87 -6.86 31.22
C GLN A 57 3.78 -8.04 32.20
N ASP A 58 4.81 -8.90 32.24
CA ASP A 58 4.87 -10.10 33.06
C ASP A 58 5.57 -9.86 34.40
N THR A 59 5.97 -8.61 34.70
CA THR A 59 6.63 -8.26 35.96
C THR A 59 5.65 -7.59 36.92
N TYR A 60 5.79 -7.90 38.21
CA TYR A 60 5.01 -7.26 39.26
C TYR A 60 5.38 -5.77 39.37
N PRO A 61 4.41 -4.85 39.57
CA PRO A 61 2.95 -5.04 39.71
C PRO A 61 2.13 -5.16 38.41
N LEU A 62 2.66 -4.77 37.23
CA LEU A 62 1.95 -4.81 35.94
C LEU A 62 1.28 -6.15 35.60
N ALA A 63 1.90 -7.27 35.95
CA ALA A 63 1.37 -8.62 35.70
C ALA A 63 -0.01 -8.91 36.30
N TYR A 64 -0.45 -8.12 37.29
CA TYR A 64 -1.77 -8.26 37.91
C TYR A 64 -2.88 -7.48 37.20
N PHE A 65 -2.53 -6.68 36.18
CA PHE A 65 -3.46 -5.87 35.43
C PHE A 65 -3.70 -6.45 34.04
N GLU A 66 -4.96 -6.51 33.63
CA GLU A 66 -5.29 -6.70 32.23
C GLU A 66 -5.07 -5.38 31.50
N LEU A 67 -3.98 -5.31 30.72
CA LEU A 67 -3.58 -4.10 30.02
C LEU A 67 -4.41 -3.94 28.75
N GLN A 68 -5.41 -3.06 28.82
CA GLN A 68 -6.20 -2.69 27.66
C GLN A 68 -5.74 -1.32 27.13
N CYS A 69 -5.24 -1.30 25.90
CA CYS A 69 -5.04 -0.03 25.20
C CYS A 69 -6.40 0.47 24.75
N LEU A 70 -6.89 1.57 25.35
CA LEU A 70 -8.10 2.25 24.91
C LEU A 70 -7.88 3.07 23.62
N TRP A 71 -6.92 2.69 22.76
CA TRP A 71 -6.94 3.14 21.37
C TRP A 71 -8.37 2.88 20.92
N ARG A 72 -9.09 3.92 20.47
CA ARG A 72 -10.33 3.69 19.72
C ARG A 72 -9.99 2.56 18.75
N LYS A 73 -10.91 1.62 18.47
CA LYS A 73 -10.81 0.79 17.26
C LYS A 73 -10.84 1.73 16.06
N GLU A 74 -9.75 2.45 15.87
CA GLU A 74 -9.71 3.74 15.20
C GLU A 74 -9.76 3.37 13.76
N THR A 75 -10.91 3.61 13.17
CA THR A 75 -11.12 3.15 11.83
C THR A 75 -10.24 3.99 10.92
N LYS A 76 -9.33 3.34 10.21
CA LYS A 76 -8.43 3.98 9.27
C LYS A 76 -9.08 3.99 7.89
N VAL A 77 -8.87 5.08 7.16
CA VAL A 77 -9.20 5.13 5.73
C VAL A 77 -7.94 4.73 4.95
N VAL A 78 -7.96 3.51 4.43
CA VAL A 78 -6.88 2.96 3.61
C VAL A 78 -7.16 3.25 2.16
N THR A 79 -6.22 3.92 1.49
CA THR A 79 -6.26 4.10 0.04
C THR A 79 -5.43 3.00 -0.60
N VAL A 80 -6.04 2.23 -1.50
CA VAL A 80 -5.43 1.13 -2.22
C VAL A 80 -5.38 1.46 -3.71
N HIS A 81 -4.23 1.22 -4.33
CA HIS A 81 -4.05 1.26 -5.78
C HIS A 81 -3.57 -0.09 -6.27
N VAL A 82 -4.24 -0.65 -7.27
CA VAL A 82 -3.80 -1.86 -7.97
C VAL A 82 -3.52 -1.48 -9.42
N PHE A 83 -2.34 -1.84 -9.93
CA PHE A 83 -1.93 -1.44 -11.29
C PHE A 83 -2.80 -2.09 -12.37
N ASN A 84 -3.41 -3.24 -12.07
CA ASN A 84 -4.49 -3.81 -12.86
C ASN A 84 -5.84 -3.34 -12.26
N PRO A 85 -6.59 -2.46 -12.93
CA PRO A 85 -7.83 -1.89 -12.41
C PRO A 85 -9.04 -2.81 -12.62
N PHE A 86 -8.88 -3.92 -13.35
CA PHE A 86 -9.88 -4.98 -13.43
C PHE A 86 -9.83 -5.93 -12.23
N VAL A 87 -8.94 -5.69 -11.26
CA VAL A 87 -9.01 -6.40 -10.00
C VAL A 87 -10.26 -5.95 -9.26
N GLU A 88 -11.11 -6.93 -8.95
CA GLU A 88 -12.40 -6.70 -8.32
C GLU A 88 -12.24 -6.33 -6.84
N GLU A 89 -13.27 -5.71 -6.29
CA GLU A 89 -13.23 -5.20 -4.92
C GLU A 89 -13.13 -6.32 -3.90
N GLU A 90 -13.80 -7.43 -4.15
CA GLU A 90 -13.88 -8.62 -3.29
C GLU A 90 -12.48 -9.23 -3.03
N ASP A 91 -11.62 -9.25 -4.05
CA ASP A 91 -10.23 -9.70 -3.90
C ASP A 91 -9.43 -8.74 -3.01
N ILE A 92 -9.65 -7.43 -3.13
CA ILE A 92 -8.99 -6.43 -2.28
C ILE A 92 -9.48 -6.55 -0.84
N VAL A 93 -10.78 -6.73 -0.64
CA VAL A 93 -11.40 -6.91 0.68
C VAL A 93 -10.88 -8.18 1.35
N THR A 94 -10.81 -9.28 0.61
CA THR A 94 -10.25 -10.56 1.09
C THR A 94 -8.78 -10.41 1.49
N PHE A 95 -7.99 -9.67 0.71
CA PHE A 95 -6.61 -9.37 1.08
C PHE A 95 -6.51 -8.52 2.36
N LEU A 96 -7.35 -7.48 2.48
CA LEU A 96 -7.34 -6.59 3.65
C LEU A 96 -7.86 -7.29 4.92
N SER A 97 -8.82 -8.22 4.81
CA SER A 97 -9.41 -8.94 5.96
C SER A 97 -8.41 -9.83 6.69
N TYR A 98 -7.29 -10.20 6.05
CA TYR A 98 -6.18 -10.86 6.73
C TYR A 98 -5.57 -9.96 7.82
N TYR A 99 -5.40 -8.67 7.52
CA TYR A 99 -4.80 -7.66 8.41
C TYR A 99 -5.82 -6.93 9.29
N CYS A 100 -7.09 -6.88 8.88
CA CYS A 100 -8.13 -6.05 9.48
C CYS A 100 -9.24 -6.90 10.12
N GLU A 101 -9.76 -6.47 11.28
CA GLU A 101 -10.94 -7.06 11.93
C GLU A 101 -12.21 -6.75 11.14
N SER A 102 -12.32 -5.54 10.60
CA SER A 102 -13.41 -5.14 9.70
C SER A 102 -12.89 -4.37 8.50
N VAL A 103 -13.53 -4.56 7.36
CA VAL A 103 -13.25 -3.88 6.09
C VAL A 103 -14.58 -3.49 5.47
N SER A 104 -14.72 -2.23 5.08
CA SER A 104 -15.89 -1.71 4.38
C SER A 104 -15.45 -0.85 3.20
N SER A 105 -16.09 -1.04 2.05
CA SER A 105 -15.87 -0.17 0.90
C SER A 105 -16.36 1.24 1.21
N LEU A 106 -15.56 2.25 0.86
CA LEU A 106 -15.88 3.64 1.13
C LEU A 106 -16.19 4.40 -0.15
N ARG A 107 -15.22 4.49 -1.06
CA ARG A 107 -15.41 5.17 -2.35
C ARG A 107 -14.29 4.91 -3.34
N TRP A 108 -14.61 5.14 -4.61
CA TRP A 108 -13.65 5.21 -5.71
C TRP A 108 -13.13 6.65 -5.81
N ILE A 109 -11.81 6.84 -5.82
CA ILE A 109 -11.23 8.18 -5.95
C ILE A 109 -11.32 8.58 -7.42
N ARG A 110 -12.12 9.60 -7.68
CA ARG A 110 -12.29 10.20 -9.00
C ARG A 110 -11.63 11.57 -9.04
N ASP A 111 -11.14 11.96 -10.21
CA ASP A 111 -10.61 13.29 -10.46
C ASP A 111 -11.74 14.33 -10.64
N CYS A 112 -11.39 15.57 -10.96
CA CYS A 112 -12.35 16.65 -11.21
C CYS A 112 -13.28 16.40 -12.41
N TYR A 113 -12.92 15.47 -13.31
CA TYR A 113 -13.73 15.06 -14.46
C TYR A 113 -14.63 13.85 -14.15
N GLY A 114 -14.58 13.32 -12.92
CA GLY A 114 -15.31 12.12 -12.54
C GLY A 114 -14.68 10.81 -13.01
N ILE A 115 -13.46 10.86 -13.58
CA ILE A 115 -12.74 9.68 -14.06
C ILE A 115 -12.06 8.98 -12.88
N TRP A 116 -12.16 7.66 -12.81
CA TRP A 116 -11.53 6.89 -11.74
C TRP A 116 -10.00 6.88 -11.86
N THR A 117 -9.32 7.25 -10.78
CA THR A 117 -7.86 7.35 -10.71
C THR A 117 -7.14 6.01 -10.52
N GLY A 118 -7.86 4.88 -10.57
CA GLY A 118 -7.33 3.57 -10.20
C GLY A 118 -7.14 3.37 -8.70
N LYS A 119 -7.56 4.33 -7.86
CA LYS A 119 -7.46 4.26 -6.39
C LYS A 119 -8.84 4.03 -5.77
N ARG A 120 -8.92 3.14 -4.78
CA ARG A 120 -10.12 2.84 -4.00
C ARG A 120 -9.83 3.10 -2.53
N GLN A 121 -10.82 3.61 -1.79
CA GLN A 121 -10.73 3.82 -0.35
C GLN A 121 -11.58 2.80 0.38
N PHE A 122 -11.01 2.28 1.46
CA PHE A 122 -11.65 1.33 2.36
C PHE A 122 -11.57 1.88 3.78
N LYS A 123 -12.66 1.74 4.54
CA LYS A 123 -12.67 2.02 5.97
C LYS A 123 -12.42 0.71 6.70
N VAL A 124 -11.32 0.64 7.45
CA VAL A 124 -10.83 -0.59 8.09
C VAL A 124 -10.50 -0.41 9.57
N THR A 125 -10.67 -1.47 10.34
CA THR A 125 -10.13 -1.59 11.70
C THR A 125 -9.02 -2.62 11.70
N LEU A 126 -7.79 -2.24 12.07
CA LEU A 126 -6.64 -3.15 12.08
C LEU A 126 -6.76 -4.19 13.21
N LYS A 127 -6.29 -5.42 12.96
CA LYS A 127 -6.16 -6.43 14.02
C LYS A 127 -5.02 -6.05 14.95
N GLU A 128 -5.06 -6.55 16.18
CA GLU A 128 -3.95 -6.39 17.12
C GLU A 128 -2.79 -7.33 16.76
N ASP A 129 -1.56 -6.83 16.93
CA ASP A 129 -0.34 -7.62 16.83
C ASP A 129 0.58 -7.33 18.02
N ARG A 130 0.83 -8.35 18.84
CA ARG A 130 1.70 -8.23 20.01
C ARG A 130 3.16 -7.96 19.63
N ASN A 131 3.56 -8.32 18.41
CA ASN A 131 4.94 -8.18 17.94
C ASN A 131 5.21 -6.85 17.23
N SER A 132 4.18 -6.06 16.87
CA SER A 132 4.37 -4.74 16.27
C SER A 132 4.56 -3.66 17.34
N ALA A 133 5.33 -2.62 17.03
CA ALA A 133 5.71 -1.57 17.99
C ALA A 133 4.51 -0.77 18.52
N ASP A 134 3.52 -0.49 17.67
CA ASP A 134 2.29 0.21 18.06
C ASP A 134 1.16 -0.75 18.48
N GLY A 135 1.39 -2.05 18.35
CA GLY A 135 0.44 -3.08 18.71
C GLY A 135 -0.58 -3.46 17.65
N LEU A 136 -0.42 -2.99 16.41
CA LEU A 136 -1.37 -3.25 15.33
C LEU A 136 -0.73 -4.07 14.20
N ARG A 137 -1.55 -4.91 13.57
CA ARG A 137 -1.15 -5.68 12.39
C ARG A 137 -1.32 -4.80 11.15
N HIS A 138 -0.24 -4.18 10.71
CA HIS A 138 -0.26 -3.34 9.51
C HIS A 138 -0.19 -4.17 8.21
N PRO A 139 -1.05 -3.87 7.21
CA PRO A 139 -0.84 -4.38 5.87
C PRO A 139 0.42 -3.76 5.24
N PRO A 140 1.15 -4.51 4.38
CA PRO A 140 2.34 -4.00 3.74
C PRO A 140 2.01 -2.87 2.77
N ALA A 141 2.84 -1.82 2.74
CA ALA A 141 2.64 -0.68 1.85
C ALA A 141 2.66 -1.08 0.36
N TYR A 142 3.44 -2.10 0.01
CA TYR A 142 3.47 -2.71 -1.31
C TYR A 142 3.06 -4.18 -1.21
N PHE A 143 2.13 -4.61 -2.06
CA PHE A 143 1.60 -5.97 -2.04
C PHE A 143 1.42 -6.55 -3.44
N SER A 144 1.16 -7.85 -3.50
CA SER A 144 0.86 -8.58 -4.73
C SER A 144 -0.34 -9.50 -4.50
N LEU A 145 -1.24 -9.54 -5.47
CA LEU A 145 -2.40 -10.43 -5.58
C LEU A 145 -2.20 -11.29 -6.82
N GLY A 146 -1.44 -12.38 -6.65
CA GLY A 146 -0.94 -13.19 -7.77
C GLY A 146 -0.08 -12.35 -8.73
N PRO A 147 -0.46 -12.23 -10.01
CA PRO A 147 0.27 -11.39 -10.98
C PRO A 147 0.04 -9.88 -10.78
N ASN A 148 -0.98 -9.48 -10.01
CA ASN A 148 -1.39 -8.09 -9.87
C ASN A 148 -0.61 -7.42 -8.74
N LYS A 149 0.14 -6.36 -9.05
CA LYS A 149 0.87 -5.58 -8.05
C LYS A 149 0.05 -4.37 -7.62
N GLY A 150 0.21 -3.97 -6.37
CA GLY A 150 -0.45 -2.80 -5.82
C GLY A 150 0.32 -2.16 -4.67
N TYR A 151 -0.12 -0.98 -4.28
CA TYR A 151 0.34 -0.29 -3.09
C TYR A 151 -0.84 0.27 -2.32
N LEU A 152 -0.65 0.47 -1.03
CA LEU A 152 -1.64 1.06 -0.14
C LEU A 152 -1.00 2.01 0.85
N PHE A 153 -1.78 2.99 1.30
CA PHE A 153 -1.35 3.94 2.30
C PHE A 153 -2.51 4.48 3.16
N TYR A 154 -2.19 4.89 4.39
CA TYR A 154 -3.11 5.51 5.34
C TYR A 154 -2.35 6.29 6.42
N ASN A 155 -3.06 7.16 7.13
CA ASN A 155 -2.50 7.95 8.21
C ASN A 155 -2.10 7.08 9.40
N GLY A 156 -0.85 7.25 9.87
CA GLY A 156 -0.28 6.44 10.95
C GLY A 156 0.29 5.11 10.48
N GLN A 157 0.37 4.86 9.17
CA GLN A 157 1.12 3.71 8.66
C GLN A 157 2.61 3.89 8.96
N LEU A 158 3.19 2.94 9.69
CA LEU A 158 4.61 2.95 10.02
C LEU A 158 5.45 2.76 8.74
N LYS A 159 6.60 3.43 8.70
CA LYS A 159 7.58 3.25 7.62
C LYS A 159 8.29 1.92 7.83
N HIS A 160 7.85 0.90 7.09
CA HIS A 160 8.49 -0.41 7.09
C HIS A 160 9.58 -0.46 6.03
N CYS A 161 10.65 -1.20 6.33
CA CYS A 161 11.68 -1.55 5.37
C CYS A 161 11.07 -2.39 4.25
N ASN A 162 11.19 -1.96 3.00
CA ASN A 162 10.66 -2.69 1.84
C ASN A 162 11.32 -4.06 1.59
N ARG A 163 12.42 -4.39 2.29
CA ARG A 163 13.16 -5.65 2.14
C ARG A 163 12.75 -6.72 3.15
N CYS A 164 12.68 -6.36 4.44
CA CYS A 164 12.33 -7.27 5.51
C CYS A 164 10.93 -7.02 6.11
N GLY A 165 10.32 -5.87 5.85
CA GLY A 165 9.04 -5.48 6.42
C GLY A 165 9.10 -5.09 7.91
N GLN A 166 10.28 -5.03 8.52
CA GLN A 166 10.47 -4.51 9.88
C GLN A 166 10.63 -2.98 9.87
N GLU A 167 10.44 -2.38 11.04
CA GLU A 167 10.50 -0.93 11.26
C GLU A 167 11.94 -0.46 11.56
N GLY A 168 12.13 0.86 11.61
CA GLY A 168 13.34 1.49 12.17
C GLY A 168 14.56 1.56 11.24
N HIS A 169 14.48 1.10 9.99
CA HIS A 169 15.60 1.20 9.05
C HIS A 169 15.16 1.27 7.58
N LEU A 170 16.04 1.82 6.73
CA LEU A 170 15.86 1.84 5.28
C LEU A 170 16.31 0.52 4.65
N ALA A 171 15.72 0.16 3.52
CA ALA A 171 16.07 -1.06 2.79
C ALA A 171 17.56 -1.16 2.44
N THR A 172 18.22 -0.02 2.20
CA THR A 172 19.66 0.08 1.93
C THR A 172 20.52 -0.46 3.07
N PHE A 173 20.08 -0.30 4.30
CA PHE A 173 20.78 -0.75 5.51
C PHE A 173 20.21 -2.05 6.07
N CYS A 174 19.34 -2.73 5.31
CA CYS A 174 18.70 -3.95 5.77
C CYS A 174 19.52 -5.19 5.41
N SER A 175 19.98 -5.92 6.44
CA SER A 175 20.64 -7.21 6.30
C SER A 175 19.66 -8.38 6.14
N LEU A 176 18.39 -8.18 6.52
CA LEU A 176 17.35 -9.21 6.49
C LEU A 176 16.54 -9.15 5.19
N VAL A 177 16.02 -10.30 4.78
CA VAL A 177 15.06 -10.40 3.66
C VAL A 177 13.85 -11.17 4.12
N ARG A 178 12.66 -10.64 3.78
CA ARG A 178 11.39 -11.33 3.97
C ARG A 178 11.10 -12.19 2.76
N CYS A 179 10.88 -13.48 3.00
CA CYS A 179 10.51 -14.42 1.97
C CYS A 179 9.11 -14.11 1.45
N ARG A 180 8.95 -14.04 0.13
CA ARG A 180 7.63 -13.79 -0.51
C ARG A 180 6.73 -15.03 -0.55
N ASN A 181 7.26 -16.22 -0.28
CA ASN A 181 6.47 -17.45 -0.28
C ASN A 181 5.84 -17.73 1.07
N CYS A 182 6.57 -17.54 2.17
CA CYS A 182 6.11 -17.93 3.52
C CYS A 182 6.10 -16.77 4.53
N ASP A 183 6.41 -15.54 4.09
CA ASP A 183 6.47 -14.33 4.91
C ASP A 183 7.53 -14.31 6.04
N ASN A 184 8.31 -15.37 6.20
CA ASN A 184 9.38 -15.45 7.21
C ASN A 184 10.65 -14.69 6.80
N LEU A 185 11.44 -14.31 7.79
CA LEU A 185 12.71 -13.63 7.60
C LEU A 185 13.88 -14.61 7.40
N GLY A 186 14.95 -14.14 6.78
CA GLY A 186 16.25 -14.83 6.72
C GLY A 186 16.51 -15.64 5.45
N HIS A 187 15.53 -15.73 4.53
CA HIS A 187 15.71 -16.43 3.27
C HIS A 187 14.88 -15.81 2.13
N THR A 188 15.24 -16.15 0.88
CA THR A 188 14.52 -15.68 -0.30
C THR A 188 13.48 -16.70 -0.76
N ALA A 189 12.55 -16.29 -1.63
CA ALA A 189 11.56 -17.20 -2.22
C ALA A 189 12.21 -18.39 -2.95
N LYS A 190 13.43 -18.24 -3.50
CA LYS A 190 14.16 -19.33 -4.19
C LYS A 190 14.69 -20.39 -3.24
N THR A 191 15.00 -20.02 -2.00
CA THR A 191 15.60 -20.89 -0.99
C THR A 191 14.58 -21.16 0.13
N CYS A 192 13.29 -21.11 -0.18
CA CYS A 192 12.24 -21.24 0.81
C CYS A 192 12.01 -22.72 1.14
N PRO A 193 12.11 -23.13 2.42
CA PRO A 193 11.84 -24.49 2.83
C PRO A 193 10.34 -24.78 3.00
N ASN A 194 9.50 -23.75 2.93
CA ASN A 194 8.07 -23.82 3.20
C ASN A 194 7.27 -23.67 1.90
N ASP A 195 6.06 -24.25 1.88
CA ASP A 195 5.12 -24.06 0.79
C ASP A 195 4.71 -22.59 0.63
N LYS A 196 4.50 -22.20 -0.63
CA LYS A 196 4.00 -20.87 -0.97
C LYS A 196 2.60 -20.68 -0.39
N ARG A 197 2.43 -19.59 0.37
CA ARG A 197 1.13 -19.09 0.82
C ARG A 197 0.38 -18.43 -0.31
N CYS A 198 -0.94 -18.53 -0.27
CA CYS A 198 -1.80 -17.83 -1.21
C CYS A 198 -1.60 -16.32 -1.09
N ASP A 199 -1.39 -15.65 -2.22
CA ASP A 199 -1.15 -14.20 -2.24
C ASP A 199 -2.38 -13.40 -1.79
N LEU A 200 -3.59 -13.99 -1.90
CA LEU A 200 -4.88 -13.40 -1.54
C LEU A 200 -5.25 -13.60 -0.07
N CYS A 201 -5.52 -14.84 0.36
CA CYS A 201 -6.01 -15.14 1.72
C CYS A 201 -4.91 -15.48 2.74
N LYS A 202 -3.65 -15.63 2.29
CA LYS A 202 -2.48 -16.00 3.12
C LYS A 202 -2.50 -17.41 3.73
N GLU A 203 -3.40 -18.28 3.28
CA GLU A 203 -3.46 -19.68 3.68
C GLU A 203 -2.48 -20.57 2.88
N HIS A 204 -2.25 -21.79 3.37
CA HIS A 204 -1.43 -22.81 2.72
C HIS A 204 -2.27 -23.77 1.85
N GLY A 205 -1.61 -24.57 1.02
CA GLY A 205 -2.24 -25.64 0.23
C GLY A 205 -2.79 -25.21 -1.14
N HIS A 206 -2.79 -23.90 -1.46
CA HIS A 206 -3.23 -23.40 -2.75
C HIS A 206 -2.51 -22.09 -3.13
N VAL A 207 -2.55 -21.76 -4.43
CA VAL A 207 -1.99 -20.51 -4.97
C VAL A 207 -3.12 -19.54 -5.31
N PHE A 208 -2.78 -18.28 -5.63
CA PHE A 208 -3.75 -17.24 -5.98
C PHE A 208 -4.81 -17.70 -7.00
N GLN A 209 -4.39 -18.41 -8.04
CA GLN A 209 -5.29 -18.87 -9.11
C GLN A 209 -6.34 -19.88 -8.63
N THR A 210 -5.96 -20.77 -7.71
CA THR A 210 -6.80 -21.84 -7.16
C THR A 210 -7.43 -21.47 -5.81
N CYS A 211 -7.34 -20.20 -5.40
CA CYS A 211 -7.89 -19.76 -4.13
C CYS A 211 -9.42 -19.87 -4.11
N PRO A 212 -10.01 -20.45 -3.05
CA PRO A 212 -11.46 -20.58 -2.91
C PRO A 212 -12.13 -19.22 -2.62
N HIS A 213 -11.39 -18.28 -2.04
CA HIS A 213 -11.88 -16.92 -1.74
C HIS A 213 -11.69 -15.92 -2.88
N ARG A 214 -11.05 -16.34 -3.99
CA ARG A 214 -10.86 -15.48 -5.14
C ARG A 214 -12.20 -15.24 -5.83
N TYR A 215 -12.48 -13.97 -6.14
CA TYR A 215 -13.65 -13.61 -6.91
C TYR A 215 -13.61 -14.27 -8.30
N ARG A 216 -14.66 -15.03 -8.61
CA ARG A 216 -14.90 -15.60 -9.94
C ARG A 216 -16.22 -15.04 -10.44
N PRO A 217 -16.25 -14.33 -11.57
CA PRO A 217 -17.50 -13.91 -12.18
C PRO A 217 -18.32 -15.15 -12.52
N VAL A 218 -19.58 -15.20 -12.06
CA VAL A 218 -20.55 -16.31 -12.27
C VAL A 218 -20.72 -16.70 -13.75
N HIS A 219 -20.35 -15.81 -14.69
CA HIS A 219 -20.45 -16.06 -16.12
C HIS A 219 -19.39 -17.02 -16.70
N LEU A 220 -18.39 -17.45 -15.91
CA LEU A 220 -17.37 -18.41 -16.33
C LEU A 220 -17.61 -19.85 -15.83
N ASP A 221 -18.66 -20.10 -15.05
CA ASP A 221 -18.95 -21.45 -14.51
C ASP A 221 -19.30 -22.49 -15.59
N ASN A 222 -19.52 -22.05 -16.85
CA ASN A 222 -19.81 -22.91 -17.99
C ASN A 222 -18.61 -23.15 -18.93
N LEU A 223 -17.39 -22.69 -18.58
CA LEU A 223 -16.20 -23.09 -19.31
C LEU A 223 -15.63 -24.37 -18.68
N PRO A 224 -15.56 -25.50 -19.41
CA PRO A 224 -15.01 -26.73 -18.87
C PRO A 224 -13.60 -26.48 -18.33
N LEU A 225 -13.39 -26.80 -17.05
CA LEU A 225 -12.10 -26.73 -16.36
C LEU A 225 -11.21 -27.96 -16.65
N ASP A 226 -11.56 -28.76 -17.64
CA ASP A 226 -10.84 -29.98 -17.97
C ASP A 226 -9.91 -29.74 -19.17
N ASN A 227 -8.62 -29.99 -18.91
CA ASN A 227 -7.50 -30.11 -19.85
C ASN A 227 -6.75 -28.83 -20.22
N ILE A 228 -6.27 -28.10 -19.20
CA ILE A 228 -4.93 -27.51 -19.32
C ILE A 228 -4.00 -28.39 -18.50
N GLU A 229 -3.54 -29.49 -19.10
CA GLU A 229 -2.29 -30.09 -18.66
C GLU A 229 -1.25 -28.96 -18.70
N ALA A 230 -0.61 -28.71 -17.56
CA ALA A 230 0.46 -27.75 -17.46
C ALA A 230 1.62 -28.26 -18.31
N GLU A 231 1.66 -27.89 -19.58
CA GLU A 231 2.87 -27.97 -20.37
C GLU A 231 3.94 -27.15 -19.63
N ASP A 232 5.07 -27.80 -19.32
CA ASP A 232 6.21 -27.14 -18.73
C ASP A 232 6.53 -25.87 -19.54
N PRO A 233 6.76 -24.71 -18.87
CA PRO A 233 7.09 -23.49 -19.58
C PRO A 233 8.35 -23.75 -20.43
N PRO A 234 8.35 -23.40 -21.72
CA PRO A 234 9.48 -23.70 -22.60
C PRO A 234 10.76 -23.16 -21.98
N SER A 235 11.77 -24.04 -21.87
CA SER A 235 13.05 -23.82 -21.17
C SER A 235 13.91 -22.70 -21.76
N SER A 236 13.45 -22.04 -22.82
CA SER A 236 13.97 -20.79 -23.33
C SER A 236 12.82 -19.86 -23.68
N LEU A 237 12.78 -18.69 -23.04
CA LEU A 237 11.97 -17.57 -23.53
C LEU A 237 12.39 -17.31 -24.99
N PRO A 238 11.45 -17.20 -25.95
CA PRO A 238 11.78 -16.78 -27.30
C PRO A 238 12.51 -15.43 -27.21
N PRO A 239 13.50 -15.18 -28.08
CA PRO A 239 14.16 -13.88 -28.13
C PRO A 239 13.09 -12.78 -28.27
N PRO A 240 13.24 -11.64 -27.57
CA PRO A 240 12.25 -10.57 -27.62
C PRO A 240 11.99 -10.22 -29.08
N VAL A 241 10.77 -10.45 -29.53
CA VAL A 241 10.33 -10.07 -30.88
C VAL A 241 10.62 -8.57 -31.00
N PRO A 242 11.44 -8.13 -31.98
CA PRO A 242 11.69 -6.72 -32.18
C PRO A 242 10.34 -6.04 -32.38
N LYS A 243 9.99 -5.13 -31.46
CA LYS A 243 8.73 -4.41 -31.53
C LYS A 243 8.71 -3.67 -32.87
N PRO A 244 7.65 -3.81 -33.68
CA PRO A 244 7.57 -3.05 -34.91
C PRO A 244 7.68 -1.56 -34.58
N PRO A 245 8.44 -0.78 -35.36
CA PRO A 245 8.56 0.66 -35.13
C PRO A 245 7.16 1.27 -35.20
N ILE A 246 6.74 1.93 -34.13
CA ILE A 246 5.45 2.62 -34.09
C ILE A 246 5.54 3.79 -35.06
N LYS A 247 4.78 3.73 -36.15
CA LYS A 247 4.75 4.80 -37.13
C LYS A 247 3.82 5.91 -36.64
N VAL A 248 4.34 7.12 -36.49
CA VAL A 248 3.52 8.31 -36.25
C VAL A 248 2.83 8.65 -37.57
N LEU A 249 1.50 8.61 -37.60
CA LEU A 249 0.70 8.97 -38.77
C LEU A 249 0.58 10.49 -38.92
N SER A 250 0.38 11.19 -37.81
CA SER A 250 0.34 12.66 -37.78
C SER A 250 0.55 13.18 -36.36
N SER A 251 1.17 14.34 -36.21
CA SER A 251 1.21 15.08 -34.95
C SER A 251 0.64 16.49 -35.16
N LYS A 252 -0.06 17.01 -34.15
CA LYS A 252 -0.63 18.36 -34.16
C LYS A 252 -0.34 19.03 -32.83
N LEU A 253 0.26 20.22 -32.88
CA LEU A 253 0.45 21.08 -31.72
C LEU A 253 -0.56 22.21 -31.73
N GLN A 254 -1.30 22.38 -30.65
CA GLN A 254 -2.28 23.47 -30.51
C GLN A 254 -2.09 24.21 -29.18
N PRO A 255 -2.17 25.55 -29.18
CA PRO A 255 -2.15 26.32 -27.95
C PRO A 255 -3.47 26.13 -27.18
N LEU A 256 -3.38 26.02 -25.85
CA LEU A 256 -4.55 25.95 -24.98
C LEU A 256 -4.91 27.35 -24.47
N TRP A 257 -5.90 28.00 -25.10
CA TRP A 257 -6.17 29.43 -24.87
C TRP A 257 -6.97 29.76 -23.61
N PHE A 258 -7.36 28.76 -22.83
CA PHE A 258 -8.22 28.88 -21.65
C PHE A 258 -7.50 28.54 -20.32
N SER A 259 -6.17 28.38 -20.37
CA SER A 259 -5.33 28.23 -19.19
C SER A 259 -4.61 29.55 -18.88
N ASP A 260 -4.53 29.91 -17.61
CA ASP A 260 -3.71 31.01 -17.08
C ASP A 260 -2.20 30.70 -17.14
N HIS A 261 -1.86 29.49 -17.57
CA HIS A 261 -0.50 29.06 -17.89
C HIS A 261 -0.32 28.89 -19.41
N THR A 262 0.88 29.23 -19.93
CA THR A 262 1.22 29.01 -21.35
C THR A 262 1.37 27.52 -21.61
N MET A 263 0.32 26.85 -22.08
CA MET A 263 0.31 25.41 -22.32
C MET A 263 0.15 25.06 -23.80
N LEU A 264 0.89 24.05 -24.24
CA LEU A 264 0.76 23.44 -25.58
C LEU A 264 0.14 22.05 -25.44
N THR A 265 -0.84 21.76 -26.29
CA THR A 265 -1.37 20.40 -26.48
C THR A 265 -0.69 19.75 -27.67
N CYS A 266 -0.04 18.61 -27.45
CA CYS A 266 0.52 17.78 -28.50
C CYS A 266 -0.40 16.56 -28.69
N THR A 267 -1.06 16.48 -29.85
CA THR A 267 -1.87 15.33 -30.26
C THR A 267 -1.07 14.49 -31.24
N ILE A 268 -0.86 13.21 -30.93
CA ILE A 268 -0.09 12.30 -31.78
C ILE A 268 -1.01 11.16 -32.19
N LEU A 269 -1.17 10.96 -33.49
CA LEU A 269 -1.90 9.87 -34.09
C LEU A 269 -0.88 8.80 -34.52
N LEU A 270 -1.03 7.59 -34.00
CA LEU A 270 -0.11 6.48 -34.21
C LEU A 270 -0.78 5.42 -35.09
N ASP A 271 -0.01 4.80 -35.99
CA ASP A 271 -0.44 3.64 -36.80
C ASP A 271 -0.36 2.39 -35.92
N LEU A 272 -1.35 2.24 -35.04
CA LEU A 272 -1.44 1.09 -34.14
C LEU A 272 -2.32 0.01 -34.80
N PRO A 273 -1.91 -1.27 -34.75
CA PRO A 273 -2.82 -2.36 -35.02
C PRO A 273 -4.12 -2.23 -34.21
N SER A 274 -5.25 -2.69 -34.74
CA SER A 274 -6.50 -2.76 -34.00
C SER A 274 -6.38 -3.75 -32.85
N PHE A 275 -5.91 -3.28 -31.70
CA PHE A 275 -5.91 -4.06 -30.48
C PHE A 275 -7.32 -3.98 -29.87
N GLY A 276 -7.89 -5.14 -29.53
CA GLY A 276 -9.24 -5.23 -28.95
C GLY A 276 -9.39 -4.49 -27.63
N LYS A 277 -10.54 -4.66 -26.95
CA LYS A 277 -10.79 -4.07 -25.63
C LYS A 277 -9.66 -4.46 -24.65
N GLY A 278 -8.77 -3.53 -24.35
CA GLY A 278 -7.51 -3.83 -23.67
C GLY A 278 -6.92 -2.63 -22.92
N PHE A 279 -5.97 -2.94 -22.05
CA PHE A 279 -5.34 -2.04 -21.10
C PHE A 279 -4.31 -1.12 -21.78
N TRP A 280 -4.54 0.19 -21.79
CA TRP A 280 -3.62 1.16 -22.38
C TRP A 280 -2.68 1.69 -21.31
N LYS A 281 -1.41 1.31 -21.37
CA LYS A 281 -0.35 1.96 -20.60
C LYS A 281 0.40 2.88 -21.55
N PHE A 282 0.24 4.20 -21.40
CA PHE A 282 1.09 5.16 -22.11
C PHE A 282 2.51 4.99 -21.55
N ASN A 283 3.31 4.18 -22.26
CA ASN A 283 4.70 4.01 -21.90
C ASN A 283 5.44 5.23 -22.41
N VAL A 284 5.95 6.04 -21.47
CA VAL A 284 6.69 7.29 -21.76
C VAL A 284 8.05 7.00 -22.43
N SER A 285 8.37 5.73 -22.70
CA SER A 285 9.52 5.30 -23.50
C SER A 285 9.55 5.91 -24.91
N LEU A 286 8.45 6.48 -25.42
CA LEU A 286 8.47 7.29 -26.66
C LEU A 286 9.30 8.58 -26.50
N LEU A 287 9.45 9.12 -25.28
CA LEU A 287 10.37 10.23 -25.00
C LEU A 287 11.85 9.78 -24.98
N GLU A 288 12.12 8.48 -25.02
CA GLU A 288 13.48 7.93 -25.17
C GLU A 288 13.86 7.76 -26.65
N ASP A 289 12.88 7.82 -27.57
CA ASP A 289 13.12 7.74 -29.01
C ASP A 289 13.68 9.07 -29.55
N ALA A 290 14.93 9.03 -29.99
CA ALA A 290 15.67 10.19 -30.50
C ALA A 290 15.00 10.83 -31.73
N ASN A 291 14.35 10.06 -32.60
CA ASN A 291 13.67 10.59 -33.78
C ASN A 291 12.41 11.33 -33.39
N PHE A 292 11.64 10.76 -32.45
CA PHE A 292 10.44 11.41 -31.93
C PHE A 292 10.78 12.70 -31.17
N CYS A 293 11.81 12.66 -30.32
CA CYS A 293 12.30 13.84 -29.60
C CYS A 293 12.84 14.93 -30.55
N THR A 294 13.50 14.56 -31.65
CA THR A 294 13.95 15.53 -32.66
C THR A 294 12.76 16.17 -33.38
N GLN A 295 11.77 15.39 -33.82
CA GLN A 295 10.55 15.93 -34.43
C GLN A 295 9.79 16.87 -33.49
N LEU A 296 9.73 16.53 -32.20
CA LEU A 296 9.06 17.36 -31.20
C LEU A 296 9.83 18.67 -30.93
N LYS A 297 11.17 18.63 -30.97
CA LYS A 297 12.03 19.82 -30.91
C LYS A 297 11.88 20.71 -32.14
N ASP A 298 11.84 20.13 -33.34
CA ASP A 298 11.70 20.89 -34.59
C ASP A 298 10.33 21.60 -34.66
N LEU A 299 9.27 20.92 -34.21
CA LEU A 299 7.94 21.52 -34.09
C LEU A 299 7.86 22.62 -33.03
N LEU A 300 8.57 22.45 -31.91
CA LEU A 300 8.73 23.50 -30.89
C LEU A 300 9.50 24.69 -31.45
N LEU A 301 10.58 24.46 -32.19
CA LEU A 301 11.40 25.52 -32.80
C LEU A 301 10.59 26.31 -33.82
N TYR A 302 9.89 25.63 -34.73
CA TYR A 302 8.96 26.24 -35.68
C TYR A 302 7.89 27.09 -34.99
N TRP A 303 7.33 26.61 -33.88
CA TRP A 303 6.35 27.37 -33.11
C TRP A 303 6.96 28.59 -32.40
N THR A 304 8.20 28.49 -31.93
CA THR A 304 8.92 29.60 -31.30
C THR A 304 9.23 30.69 -32.32
N GLU A 305 9.59 30.32 -33.54
CA GLU A 305 9.86 31.23 -34.67
C GLU A 305 8.58 31.85 -35.25
N ALA A 306 7.45 31.15 -35.19
CA ALA A 306 6.14 31.64 -35.65
C ALA A 306 5.45 32.59 -34.66
N ARG A 307 6.08 32.92 -33.52
CA ARG A 307 5.51 33.77 -32.46
C ARG A 307 5.94 35.24 -32.63
N LEU A 308 5.02 36.18 -32.39
CA LEU A 308 5.31 37.62 -32.37
C LEU A 308 6.32 37.97 -31.26
N PRO A 309 7.20 38.98 -31.44
CA PRO A 309 8.51 39.07 -30.75
C PRO A 309 8.51 39.37 -29.24
N ASP A 310 7.39 39.73 -28.60
CA ASP A 310 7.43 40.51 -27.34
C ASP A 310 6.79 39.87 -26.10
N THR A 311 6.82 38.53 -25.94
CA THR A 311 6.41 37.90 -24.67
C THR A 311 7.52 37.05 -24.04
N PRO A 312 8.10 37.45 -22.89
CA PRO A 312 9.16 36.69 -22.23
C PRO A 312 8.64 35.40 -21.58
N ILE A 313 9.46 34.35 -21.62
CA ILE A 313 9.19 33.05 -20.99
C ILE A 313 9.85 33.02 -19.62
N PHE A 314 9.06 32.77 -18.55
CA PHE A 314 9.60 32.28 -17.29
C PHE A 314 9.48 30.75 -17.29
N LEU A 315 10.62 30.07 -17.37
CA LEU A 315 10.71 28.63 -17.11
C LEU A 315 10.86 28.43 -15.60
N TRP A 316 9.79 28.00 -14.95
CA TRP A 316 9.83 27.36 -13.62
C TRP A 316 9.41 25.91 -13.78
#